data_AF-A0A6N4X894-F1
#
_entry.id   AF-A0A6N4X894-F1
#
_cell.length_a   1.000
_cell.length_b   1.000
_cell.length_c   1.000
_cell.angle_alpha   90.00
_cell.angle_beta   90.00
_cell.angle_gamma   90.00
#
_symmetry.space_group_name_H-M   'P 1'
#
loop_
_entity.id
_entity.type
_entity.pdbx_description
1 polymer ?
#
loop_
_entity_poly.entity_id
_entity_poly.type
_entity_poly.pdbx_seq_one_letter_code
_entity_poly.pdbx_strand_id
1 'polypeptide(L)'
;MKNSWTIPKVKSYPLETEKEWYVWFRFNGVLKFVKTGINKIPNYSERLEEANLLAEVLKERLEKGWVPDNSTKIGKSCRVIEAVSYGFEQKKLSVKKNTIDNFQSTVNFFCEAIRKLKFDKMIVANFERGHAKAILEYLKKEKNWTNKNYNKHLGYLRSIGSGAKVGGYAKSLDNLNKKKVLSFTPLSCNLKFLIFALKDSAEALVLLLSK
;
A
#
# COMPACT_ATOMS: atom_id res chain seq x y z
N MET A 1 -0.32 -13.17 -27.75
CA MET A 1 0.74 -14.13 -27.37
C MET A 1 0.11 -15.21 -26.52
N LYS A 2 0.36 -16.50 -26.81
CA LYS A 2 -0.14 -17.59 -25.96
C LYS A 2 0.76 -17.66 -24.71
N ASN A 3 0.16 -17.74 -23.53
CA ASN A 3 0.91 -17.97 -22.30
C ASN A 3 1.51 -19.39 -22.32
N SER A 4 2.74 -19.54 -21.87
CA SER A 4 3.41 -20.83 -21.71
C SER A 4 3.70 -21.10 -20.24
N TRP A 5 3.58 -22.36 -19.80
CA TRP A 5 3.85 -22.73 -18.42
C TRP A 5 4.31 -24.18 -18.29
N THR A 6 4.96 -24.51 -17.17
CA THR A 6 5.38 -25.88 -16.83
C THR A 6 4.46 -26.50 -15.80
N ILE A 7 4.35 -27.83 -15.79
CA ILE A 7 3.59 -28.57 -14.78
C ILE A 7 4.08 -28.20 -13.37
N PRO A 8 3.19 -27.78 -12.45
CA PRO A 8 3.53 -27.52 -11.06
C PRO A 8 4.12 -28.73 -10.35
N LYS A 9 5.18 -28.50 -9.58
CA LYS A 9 5.92 -29.55 -8.85
C LYS A 9 6.10 -29.16 -7.39
N VAL A 10 5.94 -30.14 -6.51
CA VAL A 10 6.19 -29.97 -5.07
C VAL A 10 7.68 -30.03 -4.81
N LYS A 11 8.18 -29.09 -3.98
CA LYS A 11 9.49 -29.19 -3.34
C LYS A 11 9.26 -29.39 -1.84
N SER A 12 9.55 -30.60 -1.38
CA SER A 12 9.52 -30.99 0.03
C SER A 12 10.92 -31.01 0.65
N TYR A 13 10.95 -30.95 1.97
CA TYR A 13 12.15 -31.05 2.81
C TYR A 13 11.83 -31.88 4.06
N PRO A 14 12.80 -32.57 4.67
CA PRO A 14 12.60 -33.21 5.98
C PRO A 14 12.16 -32.18 7.02
N LEU A 15 11.24 -32.56 7.92
CA LEU A 15 10.67 -31.65 8.93
C LEU A 15 11.73 -31.03 9.84
N GLU A 16 12.81 -31.77 10.10
CA GLU A 16 13.96 -31.36 10.93
C GLU A 16 14.75 -30.19 10.35
N THR A 17 14.64 -29.95 9.03
CA THR A 17 15.46 -28.92 8.36
C THR A 17 14.88 -27.51 8.46
N GLU A 18 13.68 -27.34 9.04
CA GLU A 18 12.92 -26.08 9.13
C GLU A 18 12.71 -25.35 7.79
N LYS A 19 13.01 -26.00 6.66
CA LYS A 19 12.86 -25.42 5.32
C LYS A 19 11.41 -25.44 4.90
N GLU A 20 10.95 -24.29 4.40
CA GLU A 20 9.60 -24.15 3.87
C GLU A 20 9.40 -24.96 2.59
N TRP A 21 8.32 -25.74 2.57
CA TRP A 21 7.82 -26.42 1.39
C TRP A 21 7.16 -25.42 0.45
N TYR A 22 7.18 -25.72 -0.83
CA TYR A 22 6.53 -24.91 -1.86
C TYR A 22 6.18 -25.72 -3.09
N VAL A 23 5.16 -25.27 -3.80
CA VAL A 23 4.88 -25.71 -5.17
C VAL A 23 5.51 -24.70 -6.13
N TRP A 24 6.26 -25.18 -7.11
CA TRP A 24 6.91 -24.33 -8.10
C TRP A 24 6.53 -24.70 -9.53
N PHE A 25 6.55 -23.69 -10.40
CA PHE A 25 6.38 -23.84 -11.84
C PHE A 25 6.97 -22.62 -12.55
N ARG A 26 7.15 -22.70 -13.88
CA ARG A 26 7.49 -21.55 -14.71
C ARG A 26 6.24 -21.08 -15.45
N PHE A 27 6.08 -19.76 -15.55
CA PHE A 27 5.06 -19.11 -16.36
C PHE A 27 5.73 -18.04 -17.22
N ASN A 28 5.60 -18.14 -18.54
CA ASN A 28 6.29 -17.32 -19.53
C ASN A 28 7.81 -17.20 -19.23
N GLY A 29 8.45 -18.32 -18.87
CA GLY A 29 9.87 -18.40 -18.51
C GLY A 29 10.21 -17.97 -17.07
N VAL A 30 9.30 -17.30 -16.36
CA VAL A 30 9.50 -16.79 -15.00
C VAL A 30 9.15 -17.84 -13.97
N LEU A 31 10.03 -18.06 -12.98
CA LEU A 31 9.80 -19.00 -11.89
C LEU A 31 8.79 -18.45 -10.87
N LYS A 32 7.85 -19.31 -10.47
CA LYS A 32 6.79 -19.01 -9.49
C LYS A 32 6.85 -20.00 -8.34
N PHE A 33 6.56 -19.49 -7.14
CA PHE A 33 6.52 -20.26 -5.89
C PHE A 33 5.21 -20.00 -5.17
N VAL A 34 4.53 -21.06 -4.75
CA VAL A 34 3.30 -21.00 -3.96
C VAL A 34 3.52 -21.76 -2.66
N LYS A 35 3.41 -21.06 -1.53
CA LYS A 35 3.68 -21.56 -0.16
C LYS A 35 2.43 -21.64 0.72
N THR A 36 1.26 -21.32 0.18
CA THR A 36 0.06 -21.04 0.95
C THR A 36 -0.42 -22.29 1.69
N GLY A 37 -0.57 -22.19 3.02
CA GLY A 37 -1.22 -23.21 3.85
C GLY A 37 -0.34 -24.42 4.22
N ILE A 38 0.43 -24.95 3.28
CA ILE A 38 1.19 -26.21 3.43
C ILE A 38 2.15 -26.23 4.63
N ASN A 39 2.84 -25.11 4.91
CA ASN A 39 3.84 -25.08 5.99
C ASN A 39 3.25 -25.04 7.41
N LYS A 40 1.92 -24.97 7.55
CA LYS A 40 1.23 -25.00 8.85
C LYS A 40 0.92 -26.43 9.32
N ILE A 41 0.97 -27.41 8.42
CA ILE A 41 0.61 -28.80 8.71
C ILE A 41 1.83 -29.48 9.33
N PRO A 42 1.80 -29.92 10.61
CA PRO A 42 2.98 -30.47 11.27
C PRO A 42 3.37 -31.87 10.75
N ASN A 43 2.40 -32.66 10.32
CA ASN A 43 2.60 -34.03 9.86
C ASN A 43 3.16 -34.06 8.42
N TYR A 44 4.23 -34.85 8.19
CA TYR A 44 4.86 -34.98 6.89
C TYR A 44 3.92 -35.53 5.80
N SER A 45 3.17 -36.59 6.13
CA SER A 45 2.28 -37.27 5.19
C SER A 45 1.14 -36.36 4.76
N GLU A 46 0.46 -35.75 5.73
CA GLU A 46 -0.63 -34.80 5.47
C GLU A 46 -0.13 -33.57 4.71
N ARG A 47 1.07 -33.06 5.05
CA ARG A 47 1.68 -31.93 4.34
C ARG A 47 1.99 -32.27 2.88
N LEU A 48 2.42 -33.51 2.61
CA LEU A 48 2.70 -33.98 1.26
C LEU A 48 1.43 -34.16 0.43
N GLU A 49 0.38 -34.71 1.02
CA GLU A 49 -0.94 -34.81 0.38
C GLU A 49 -1.48 -33.42 0.01
N GLU A 50 -1.50 -32.49 0.96
CA GLU A 50 -1.96 -31.11 0.71
C GLU A 50 -1.11 -30.38 -0.34
N ALA A 51 0.22 -30.60 -0.32
CA ALA A 51 1.10 -30.00 -1.31
C ALA A 51 0.87 -30.55 -2.73
N ASN A 52 0.55 -31.84 -2.86
CA ASN A 52 0.21 -32.44 -4.15
C ASN A 52 -1.15 -31.94 -4.65
N LEU A 53 -2.17 -31.87 -3.78
CA LEU A 53 -3.48 -31.28 -4.11
C LEU A 53 -3.31 -29.83 -4.60
N LEU A 54 -2.48 -29.05 -3.92
CA LEU A 54 -2.17 -27.68 -4.34
C LEU A 54 -1.54 -27.63 -5.74
N ALA A 55 -0.64 -28.56 -6.08
CA ALA A 55 -0.04 -28.64 -7.40
C ALA A 55 -1.08 -28.98 -8.50
N GLU A 56 -2.01 -29.89 -8.22
CA GLU A 56 -3.11 -30.23 -9.14
C GLU A 56 -4.06 -29.06 -9.36
N VAL A 57 -4.48 -28.39 -8.29
CA VAL A 57 -5.34 -27.19 -8.38
C VAL A 57 -4.65 -26.08 -9.18
N LEU A 58 -3.34 -25.88 -8.99
CA LEU A 58 -2.58 -24.89 -9.75
C LEU A 58 -2.49 -25.27 -11.23
N LYS A 59 -2.32 -26.56 -11.54
CA LYS A 59 -2.31 -27.07 -12.92
C LYS A 59 -3.66 -26.80 -13.59
N GLU A 60 -4.75 -27.20 -12.97
CA GLU A 60 -6.11 -26.99 -13.50
C GLU A 60 -6.39 -25.50 -13.73
N ARG A 61 -5.96 -24.63 -12.81
CA ARG A 61 -6.09 -23.18 -12.97
C ARG A 61 -5.31 -22.67 -14.19
N LEU A 62 -4.06 -23.10 -14.36
CA LEU A 62 -3.23 -22.71 -15.50
C LEU A 62 -3.83 -23.18 -16.83
N GLU A 63 -4.43 -24.37 -16.87
CA GLU A 63 -5.16 -24.90 -18.03
C GLU A 63 -6.41 -24.07 -18.35
N LYS A 64 -7.13 -23.61 -17.32
CA LYS A 64 -8.26 -22.67 -17.43
C LYS A 64 -7.85 -21.24 -17.78
N GLY A 65 -6.57 -20.98 -18.06
CA GLY A 65 -6.07 -19.67 -18.46
C GLY A 65 -5.82 -18.70 -17.30
N TRP A 66 -5.71 -19.20 -16.07
CA TRP A 66 -5.25 -18.39 -14.94
C TRP A 66 -3.82 -17.90 -15.18
N VAL A 67 -3.61 -16.61 -14.96
CA VAL A 67 -2.30 -15.96 -15.03
C VAL A 67 -1.78 -15.79 -13.60
N PRO A 68 -0.69 -16.47 -13.19
CA PRO A 68 -0.02 -16.20 -11.93
C PRO A 68 0.55 -14.79 -12.00
N ASP A 69 0.33 -14.02 -10.95
CA ASP A 69 0.54 -12.57 -10.91
C ASP A 69 -0.49 -11.72 -11.67
N ASN A 70 -1.68 -12.26 -11.95
CA ASN A 70 -2.90 -11.43 -12.05
C ASN A 70 -3.26 -10.77 -10.70
N SER A 71 -2.27 -10.26 -9.95
CA SER A 71 -2.38 -8.86 -9.61
C SER A 71 -2.27 -8.07 -10.91
N THR A 72 -3.32 -8.13 -11.73
CA THR A 72 -3.77 -6.92 -12.39
C THR A 72 -4.06 -5.96 -11.24
N LYS A 73 -3.01 -5.30 -10.74
CA LYS A 73 -3.09 -4.01 -10.07
C LYS A 73 -3.47 -2.98 -11.13
N ILE A 74 -4.46 -3.30 -11.96
CA ILE A 74 -5.30 -2.33 -12.63
C ILE A 74 -6.24 -1.90 -11.51
N GLY A 75 -5.69 -1.18 -10.53
CA GLY A 75 -6.56 -0.28 -9.79
C GLY A 75 -7.15 0.62 -10.85
N LYS A 76 -8.47 0.63 -10.95
CA LYS A 76 -9.19 1.57 -11.82
C LYS A 76 -8.50 2.92 -11.69
N SER A 77 -7.95 3.44 -12.79
CA SER A 77 -7.34 4.77 -12.78
C SER A 77 -8.45 5.74 -12.41
N CYS A 78 -8.40 6.24 -11.18
CA CYS A 78 -9.39 7.14 -10.64
C CYS A 78 -8.69 8.32 -9.98
N ARG A 79 -9.44 9.40 -9.82
CA ARG A 79 -8.95 10.59 -9.13
C ARG A 79 -8.90 10.34 -7.63
N VAL A 80 -8.03 11.06 -6.94
CA VAL A 80 -7.89 10.93 -5.48
C VAL A 80 -9.22 11.20 -4.76
N ILE A 81 -9.98 12.19 -5.22
CA ILE A 81 -11.31 12.51 -4.66
C ILE A 81 -12.26 11.32 -4.79
N GLU A 82 -12.30 10.67 -5.96
CA GLU A 82 -13.18 9.53 -6.21
C GLU A 82 -12.84 8.34 -5.32
N ALA A 83 -11.55 8.06 -5.13
CA ALA A 83 -11.09 7.00 -4.24
C ALA A 83 -11.45 7.27 -2.77
N VAL A 84 -11.31 8.52 -2.31
CA VAL A 84 -11.67 8.90 -0.94
C VAL A 84 -13.18 8.78 -0.72
N SER A 85 -13.99 9.29 -1.66
CA SER A 85 -15.46 9.17 -1.60
C SER A 85 -15.90 7.71 -1.61
N TYR A 86 -15.31 6.88 -2.48
CA TYR A 86 -15.61 5.44 -2.50
C TYR A 86 -15.26 4.75 -1.18
N GLY A 87 -14.06 5.00 -0.64
CA GLY A 87 -13.65 4.43 0.64
C GLY A 87 -14.56 4.85 1.80
N PHE A 88 -15.11 6.06 1.75
CA PHE A 88 -16.09 6.54 2.72
C PHE A 88 -17.42 5.80 2.59
N GLU A 89 -17.96 5.63 1.38
CA GLU A 89 -19.20 4.87 1.17
C GLU A 89 -19.07 3.42 1.65
N GLN A 90 -17.93 2.78 1.40
CA GLN A 90 -17.66 1.44 1.96
C GLN A 90 -17.64 1.45 3.49
N LYS A 91 -17.06 2.49 4.10
CA LYS A 91 -16.99 2.59 5.56
C LYS A 91 -18.36 2.81 6.18
N LYS A 92 -19.22 3.59 5.52
CA LYS A 92 -20.59 3.91 5.94
C LYS A 92 -21.42 2.66 6.25
N LEU A 93 -21.22 1.58 5.50
CA LEU A 93 -21.88 0.29 5.70
C LEU A 93 -21.53 -0.39 7.05
N SER A 94 -20.40 -0.03 7.66
CA SER A 94 -19.85 -0.71 8.84
C SER A 94 -19.91 0.11 10.14
N VAL A 95 -20.36 1.37 10.09
CA VAL A 95 -20.26 2.30 11.23
C VAL A 95 -21.61 2.88 11.64
N LYS A 96 -21.74 3.21 12.93
CA LYS A 96 -22.92 3.88 13.50
C LYS A 96 -23.08 5.31 12.96
N LYS A 97 -24.32 5.81 12.94
CA LYS A 97 -24.70 7.14 12.39
C LYS A 97 -23.82 8.31 12.88
N ASN A 98 -23.64 8.47 14.19
CA ASN A 98 -22.80 9.55 14.74
C ASN A 98 -21.34 9.48 14.28
N THR A 99 -20.85 8.27 13.98
CA THR A 99 -19.50 8.06 13.46
C THR A 99 -19.45 8.45 11.97
N ILE A 100 -20.51 8.20 11.21
CA ILE A 100 -20.63 8.60 9.79
C ILE A 100 -20.45 10.11 9.65
N ASP A 101 -21.11 10.92 10.50
CA ASP A 101 -21.03 12.39 10.40
C ASP A 101 -19.59 12.92 10.64
N ASN A 102 -18.85 12.30 11.55
CA ASN A 102 -17.44 12.60 11.80
C ASN A 102 -16.56 12.26 10.57
N PHE A 103 -16.83 11.11 9.93
CA PHE A 103 -16.14 10.71 8.71
C PHE A 103 -16.47 11.65 7.55
N GLN A 104 -17.75 11.96 7.33
CA GLN A 104 -18.23 12.86 6.29
C GLN A 104 -17.55 14.23 6.41
N SER A 105 -17.52 14.80 7.61
CA SER A 105 -16.86 16.09 7.87
C SER A 105 -15.39 16.04 7.45
N THR A 106 -14.70 14.95 7.80
CA THR A 106 -13.28 14.75 7.45
C THR A 106 -13.07 14.64 5.94
N VAL A 107 -13.93 13.88 5.24
CA VAL A 107 -13.88 13.74 3.78
C VAL A 107 -14.12 15.07 3.10
N ASN A 108 -15.11 15.84 3.57
CA ASN A 108 -15.42 17.16 3.02
C ASN A 108 -14.22 18.11 3.14
N PHE A 109 -13.60 18.20 4.32
CA PHE A 109 -12.40 19.01 4.52
C PHE A 109 -11.25 18.54 3.62
N PHE A 110 -11.03 17.24 3.51
CA PHE A 110 -9.96 16.68 2.69
C PHE A 110 -10.18 16.99 1.20
N CYS A 111 -11.39 16.80 0.69
CA CYS A 111 -11.75 17.10 -0.69
C CYS A 111 -11.66 18.61 -1.01
N GLU A 112 -12.03 19.47 -0.06
CA GLU A 112 -11.87 20.92 -0.20
C GLU A 112 -10.40 21.30 -0.33
N ALA A 113 -9.55 20.78 0.56
CA ALA A 113 -8.11 21.04 0.53
C ALA A 113 -7.43 20.50 -0.75
N ILE A 114 -7.86 19.34 -1.26
CA ILE A 114 -7.39 18.82 -2.56
C ILE A 114 -7.66 19.82 -3.68
N ARG A 115 -8.86 20.41 -3.72
CA ARG A 115 -9.23 21.41 -4.75
C ARG A 115 -8.39 22.68 -4.60
N LYS A 116 -8.19 23.17 -3.38
CA LYS A 116 -7.38 24.36 -3.11
C LYS A 116 -5.90 24.18 -3.46
N LEU A 117 -5.36 22.98 -3.26
CA LEU A 117 -4.00 22.61 -3.64
C LEU A 117 -3.85 22.16 -5.11
N LYS A 118 -4.93 22.23 -5.91
CA LYS A 118 -4.94 21.83 -7.34
C LYS A 118 -4.53 20.36 -7.56
N PHE A 119 -4.85 19.49 -6.61
CA PHE A 119 -4.67 18.03 -6.72
C PHE A 119 -5.95 17.32 -7.19
N ASP A 120 -6.96 18.07 -7.64
CA ASP A 120 -8.27 17.57 -8.05
C ASP A 120 -8.20 16.61 -9.26
N LYS A 121 -7.31 16.90 -10.21
CA LYS A 121 -7.05 16.05 -11.38
C LYS A 121 -6.02 14.95 -11.12
N MET A 122 -5.43 14.90 -9.93
CA MET A 122 -4.39 13.94 -9.61
C MET A 122 -4.97 12.54 -9.59
N ILE A 123 -4.34 11.64 -10.34
CA ILE A 123 -4.65 10.22 -10.29
C ILE A 123 -4.07 9.59 -9.02
N VAL A 124 -4.80 8.62 -8.49
CA VAL A 124 -4.45 7.82 -7.32
C VAL A 124 -3.05 7.19 -7.42
N ALA A 125 -2.61 6.82 -8.63
CA ALA A 125 -1.28 6.25 -8.86
C ALA A 125 -0.13 7.23 -8.56
N ASN A 126 -0.37 8.54 -8.77
CA ASN A 126 0.61 9.61 -8.54
C ASN A 126 0.47 10.23 -7.14
N PHE A 127 -0.47 9.72 -6.33
CA PHE A 127 -0.73 10.25 -5.01
C PHE A 127 0.23 9.66 -3.96
N GLU A 128 1.28 10.42 -3.69
CA GLU A 128 2.29 10.04 -2.71
C GLU A 128 2.00 10.57 -1.28
N ARG A 129 2.77 10.06 -0.32
CA ARG A 129 2.72 10.51 1.08
C ARG A 129 2.99 12.01 1.23
N GLY A 130 3.83 12.59 0.38
CA GLY A 130 4.12 14.02 0.37
C GLY A 130 2.86 14.85 0.17
N HIS A 131 2.03 14.48 -0.80
CA HIS A 131 0.75 15.13 -1.08
C HIS A 131 -0.22 15.01 0.09
N ALA A 132 -0.35 13.81 0.67
CA ALA A 132 -1.19 13.60 1.85
C ALA A 132 -0.76 14.46 3.05
N LYS A 133 0.55 14.57 3.29
CA LYS A 133 1.09 15.44 4.33
C LYS A 133 0.81 16.91 4.03
N ALA A 134 1.03 17.36 2.80
CA ALA A 134 0.75 18.73 2.38
C ALA A 134 -0.72 19.12 2.61
N ILE A 135 -1.65 18.24 2.25
CA ILE A 135 -3.09 18.44 2.47
C ILE A 135 -3.42 18.58 3.97
N LEU A 136 -2.86 17.70 4.81
CA LEU A 136 -3.14 17.72 6.24
C LEU A 136 -2.51 18.92 6.96
N GLU A 137 -1.30 19.32 6.57
CA GLU A 137 -0.66 20.53 7.09
C GLU A 137 -1.41 21.80 6.64
N TYR A 138 -1.91 21.82 5.41
CA TYR A 138 -2.77 22.89 4.91
C TYR A 138 -4.04 23.01 5.77
N LEU A 139 -4.76 21.90 6.00
CA LEU A 139 -5.95 21.88 6.84
C LEU A 139 -5.68 22.26 8.28
N LYS A 140 -4.53 21.83 8.83
CA LYS A 140 -4.11 22.20 10.19
C LYS A 140 -4.00 23.71 10.35
N LYS A 141 -3.38 24.38 9.37
CA LYS A 141 -3.23 25.84 9.35
C LYS A 141 -4.57 26.53 9.11
N GLU A 142 -5.32 26.13 8.09
CA GLU A 142 -6.59 26.77 7.71
C GLU A 142 -7.65 26.71 8.80
N LYS A 143 -7.77 25.57 9.49
CA LYS A 143 -8.79 25.35 10.53
C LYS A 143 -8.26 25.51 11.95
N ASN A 144 -7.02 26.00 12.11
CA ASN A 144 -6.33 26.12 13.41
C ASN A 144 -6.42 24.84 14.27
N TRP A 145 -6.19 23.67 13.66
CA TRP A 145 -6.33 22.41 14.37
C TRP A 145 -5.22 22.21 15.40
N THR A 146 -5.63 21.85 16.60
CA THR A 146 -4.73 21.27 17.60
C THR A 146 -4.15 19.94 17.09
N ASN A 147 -3.02 19.52 17.65
CA ASN A 147 -2.43 18.22 17.32
C ASN A 147 -3.40 17.05 17.59
N LYS A 148 -4.30 17.20 18.56
CA LYS A 148 -5.37 16.23 18.85
C LYS A 148 -6.35 16.10 17.67
N ASN A 149 -6.83 17.23 17.13
CA ASN A 149 -7.74 17.24 15.99
C ASN A 149 -7.06 16.72 14.72
N TYR A 150 -5.82 17.14 14.48
CA TYR A 150 -5.01 16.63 13.37
C TYR A 150 -4.94 15.09 13.38
N ASN A 151 -4.58 14.51 14.54
CA ASN A 151 -4.48 13.06 14.69
C ASN A 151 -5.83 12.34 14.56
N LYS A 152 -6.92 12.97 15.03
CA LYS A 152 -8.29 12.46 14.87
C LYS A 152 -8.66 12.32 13.38
N HIS A 153 -8.50 13.40 12.61
CA HIS A 153 -8.80 13.40 11.18
C HIS A 153 -7.87 12.47 10.37
N LEU A 154 -6.59 12.43 10.72
CA LEU A 154 -5.65 11.46 10.14
C LEU A 154 -6.08 10.00 10.40
N GLY A 155 -6.56 9.70 11.61
CA GLY A 155 -7.09 8.38 11.97
C GLY A 155 -8.31 7.99 11.12
N TYR A 156 -9.22 8.92 10.88
CA TYR A 156 -10.37 8.68 10.00
C TYR A 156 -9.95 8.44 8.54
N LEU A 157 -9.05 9.25 7.99
CA LEU A 157 -8.56 9.06 6.63
C LEU A 157 -7.82 7.72 6.45
N ARG A 158 -7.07 7.28 7.46
CA ARG A 158 -6.45 5.95 7.49
C ARG A 158 -7.48 4.81 7.41
N SER A 159 -8.56 4.95 8.18
CA SER A 159 -9.66 3.98 8.21
C SER A 159 -10.40 3.90 6.87
N ILE A 160 -10.67 5.05 6.24
CA ILE A 160 -11.22 5.14 4.88
C ILE A 160 -10.26 4.50 3.87
N GLY A 161 -8.97 4.80 4.00
CA GLY A 161 -7.92 4.27 3.13
C GLY A 161 -7.79 2.76 3.13
N SER A 162 -8.12 2.11 4.26
CA SER A 162 -8.20 0.65 4.32
C SER A 162 -9.40 0.09 3.57
N GLY A 163 -10.56 0.78 3.59
CA GLY A 163 -11.76 0.37 2.85
C GLY A 163 -11.58 0.46 1.32
N ALA A 164 -10.91 1.51 0.84
CA ALA A 164 -10.63 1.69 -0.59
C ALA A 164 -9.76 0.57 -1.20
N LYS A 165 -8.94 -0.12 -0.39
CA LYS A 165 -8.14 -1.27 -0.85
C LYS A 165 -9.00 -2.45 -1.29
N VAL A 166 -10.13 -2.68 -0.61
CA VAL A 166 -11.03 -3.81 -0.86
C VAL A 166 -11.72 -3.67 -2.21
N GLY A 167 -11.96 -2.44 -2.67
CA GLY A 167 -12.56 -2.14 -3.99
C GLY A 167 -11.57 -2.06 -5.16
N GLY A 168 -10.33 -2.51 -5.01
CA GLY A 168 -9.34 -2.56 -6.09
C GLY A 168 -8.43 -1.32 -6.24
N TYR A 169 -8.54 -0.28 -5.39
CA TYR A 169 -7.66 0.91 -5.45
C TYR A 169 -6.31 0.71 -4.74
N ALA A 170 -5.65 -0.43 -5.01
CA ALA A 170 -4.66 -1.08 -4.16
C ALA A 170 -3.30 -0.37 -3.94
N LYS A 171 -3.08 0.86 -4.42
CA LYS A 171 -1.78 1.57 -4.23
C LYS A 171 -1.81 2.87 -3.44
N SER A 172 -2.90 3.65 -3.38
CA SER A 172 -2.74 5.07 -2.98
C SER A 172 -2.80 5.38 -1.49
N LEU A 173 -3.63 4.68 -0.71
CA LEU A 173 -3.87 5.07 0.69
C LEU A 173 -3.02 4.31 1.70
N ASP A 174 -2.19 3.36 1.25
CA ASP A 174 -1.14 2.75 2.07
C ASP A 174 -0.13 3.78 2.61
N ASN A 175 0.07 4.86 1.87
CA ASN A 175 0.92 5.97 2.25
C ASN A 175 0.45 6.69 3.53
N LEU A 176 -0.83 6.57 3.90
CA LEU A 176 -1.36 7.07 5.16
C LEU A 176 -1.07 6.12 6.33
N ASN A 177 -0.92 4.82 6.08
CA ASN A 177 -0.92 3.75 7.08
C ASN A 177 0.47 3.26 7.49
N LYS A 178 1.55 3.61 6.78
CA LYS A 178 2.92 3.23 7.17
C LYS A 178 3.35 3.96 8.45
N LYS A 179 3.21 3.29 9.61
CA LYS A 179 4.03 3.58 10.80
C LYS A 179 5.47 3.22 10.44
N LYS A 180 6.41 4.17 10.50
CA LYS A 180 7.82 3.79 10.42
C LYS A 180 8.20 3.16 11.76
N VAL A 181 8.72 1.94 11.73
CA VAL A 181 9.88 1.61 12.56
C VAL A 181 10.98 2.61 12.16
N LEU A 182 11.67 3.18 13.14
CA LEU A 182 12.42 4.45 13.13
C LEU A 182 11.57 5.65 13.57
N SER A 183 11.60 5.84 14.89
CA SER A 183 11.40 7.09 15.60
C SER A 183 11.98 8.28 14.84
N PHE A 184 11.10 9.09 14.26
CA PHE A 184 11.42 10.46 13.85
C PHE A 184 10.98 11.38 14.97
N THR A 185 11.91 11.68 15.89
CA THR A 185 11.74 12.79 16.82
C THR A 185 11.95 14.12 16.08
N PRO A 186 11.37 15.24 16.56
CA PRO A 186 11.45 16.55 15.92
C PRO A 186 12.87 17.06 15.65
N LEU A 187 13.87 16.61 16.41
CA LEU A 187 15.28 16.97 16.22
C LEU A 187 15.84 16.52 14.84
N SER A 188 15.34 15.42 14.28
CA SER A 188 15.89 14.85 13.04
C SER A 188 15.53 15.62 11.76
N CYS A 189 14.46 16.43 11.80
CA CYS A 189 14.05 17.24 10.65
C CYS A 189 14.87 18.54 10.56
N ASN A 190 15.14 19.18 11.70
CA ASN A 190 15.94 20.41 11.73
C ASN A 190 17.40 20.14 11.36
N LEU A 191 17.97 18.99 11.78
CA LEU A 191 19.33 18.63 11.42
C LEU A 191 19.49 18.34 9.92
N LYS A 192 18.50 17.71 9.28
CA LYS A 192 18.52 17.49 7.81
C LYS A 192 18.34 18.78 7.01
N PHE A 193 17.51 19.71 7.48
CA PHE A 193 17.38 21.04 6.87
C PHE A 193 18.65 21.86 7.03
N LEU A 194 19.29 21.81 8.21
CA LEU A 194 20.57 22.49 8.45
C LEU A 194 21.69 21.91 7.59
N ILE A 195 21.77 20.58 7.45
CA ILE A 195 22.77 19.91 6.59
C ILE A 195 22.56 20.27 5.11
N PHE A 196 21.31 20.33 4.63
CA PHE A 196 21.03 20.74 3.25
C PHE A 196 21.40 22.21 3.02
N ALA A 197 21.02 23.11 3.93
CA ALA A 197 21.34 24.53 3.83
C ALA A 197 22.86 24.80 3.87
N LEU A 198 23.61 24.04 4.68
CA LEU A 198 25.07 24.14 4.74
C LEU A 198 25.75 23.58 3.48
N LYS A 199 25.15 22.57 2.84
CA LYS A 199 25.68 21.99 1.60
C LYS A 199 25.51 22.93 0.42
N ASP A 200 24.35 23.57 0.30
CA ASP A 200 24.08 24.56 -0.74
C ASP A 200 24.97 25.82 -0.58
N SER A 201 25.22 26.25 0.67
CA SER A 201 26.18 27.34 0.94
C SER A 201 27.63 26.98 0.63
N ALA A 202 28.06 25.74 0.90
CA ALA A 202 29.41 25.29 0.59
C ALA A 202 29.65 25.21 -0.93
N GLU A 203 28.67 24.72 -1.69
CA GLU A 203 28.74 24.68 -3.16
C GLU A 203 28.74 26.09 -3.78
N ALA A 204 27.99 27.03 -3.21
CA ALA A 204 28.02 28.44 -3.63
C ALA A 204 29.37 29.12 -3.33
N LEU A 205 30.01 28.79 -2.20
CA LEU A 205 31.32 29.34 -1.83
C LEU A 205 32.45 28.82 -2.73
N VAL A 206 32.41 27.53 -3.09
CA VAL A 206 33.37 26.92 -4.02
C VAL A 206 33.26 27.55 -5.42
N LEU A 207 32.04 27.86 -5.89
CA LEU A 207 31.80 28.56 -7.15
C LEU A 207 32.33 30.00 -7.16
N LEU A 208 32.33 30.67 -6.00
CA LEU A 208 32.85 32.04 -5.84
C LEU A 208 34.39 32.08 -5.76
N LEU A 209 35.02 31.05 -5.22
CA LEU A 209 36.48 30.94 -5.10
C LEU A 209 37.18 30.34 -6.34
N SER A 210 36.40 29.84 -7.30
CA SER A 210 36.91 29.23 -8.55
C SER A 210 36.89 30.20 -9.75
N LYS A 211 36.77 31.51 -9.50
CA LYS A 211 36.95 32.58 -10.49
C LYS A 211 38.18 33.40 -10.14
#